data_AF-A0A5C6CIQ4-F1
#
_entry.id   AF-A0A5C6CIQ4-F1
#
_cell.length_a   1.000
_cell.length_b   1.000
_cell.length_c   1.000
_cell.angle_alpha   90.00
_cell.angle_beta   90.00
_cell.angle_gamma   90.00
#
_symmetry.space_group_name_H-M   'P 1'
#
loop_
_entity.id
_entity.type
_entity.pdbx_description
1 polymer ?
#
loop_
_entity_poly.entity_id
_entity_poly.type
_entity_poly.pdbx_seq_one_letter_code
_entity_poly.pdbx_strand_id
1 'polypeptide(L)'
;MATTLDRVIQQIQQIQRSARDHGHLTRPRWPMIVLQTPKGWTGPKKIDGVKNEGTIRSHQVPLSHPATHPEHLQPLEDWLQSYRPQELFDEAGRFKAELAELAPRGNRRMGANPHANGGALLRDLKTPDFRDFAVEVPEPGIQGIGDTHVLGRFIRDVTQMNDEQRNFRLFGPDETASNGLEAVFDVTSRQWDARTSPDDQFLAPAGRVVEMLSEHQCEGWLEGYLLTGRHGLFNCYEAFIHIIDSMFNQHAKWLKVTAKLPWRHKIASLNYLLASHVWRQDHNGFSHQDPGFIDHVVNKKAEIVRVYLPPDANCLLAVMDHCLRRRHYVNVVVAGKHPASQWLTMDAAGEHCRNGIGVWQWASNDQRSHPDVVMACCGDVPTLETLAAVSIMRTHLPEL
;
A
#
# COMPACT_ATOMS: atom_id res chain seq x y z
N MET A 1 5.26 36.02 6.37
CA MET A 1 5.08 34.70 5.72
C MET A 1 5.84 34.59 4.41
N ALA A 2 5.66 35.51 3.44
CA ALA A 2 6.36 35.46 2.14
C ALA A 2 7.90 35.31 2.27
N THR A 3 8.55 36.18 3.04
CA THR A 3 10.00 36.09 3.32
C THR A 3 10.42 34.75 3.93
N THR A 4 9.57 34.16 4.77
CA THR A 4 9.83 32.83 5.36
C THR A 4 9.79 31.74 4.30
N LEU A 5 8.78 31.76 3.42
CA LEU A 5 8.66 30.81 2.31
C LEU A 5 9.84 30.92 1.35
N ASP A 6 10.24 32.14 0.97
CA ASP A 6 11.39 32.36 0.09
C ASP A 6 12.67 31.76 0.67
N ARG A 7 12.94 32.04 1.95
CA ARG A 7 14.11 31.49 2.65
C ARG A 7 14.07 29.96 2.70
N VAL A 8 12.92 29.37 3.02
CA VAL A 8 12.76 27.91 3.09
C VAL A 8 12.98 27.26 1.72
N ILE A 9 12.41 27.82 0.66
CA ILE A 9 12.60 27.31 -0.71
C ILE A 9 14.06 27.43 -1.14
N GLN A 10 14.73 28.56 -0.86
CA GLN A 10 16.16 28.73 -1.16
C GLN A 10 17.02 27.69 -0.44
N GLN A 11 16.72 27.40 0.84
CA GLN A 11 17.42 26.34 1.59
C GLN A 11 17.20 24.96 0.97
N ILE A 12 15.97 24.61 0.58
CA ILE A 12 15.67 23.34 -0.11
C ILE A 12 16.46 23.25 -1.42
N GLN A 13 16.48 24.32 -2.22
CA GLN A 13 17.24 24.36 -3.48
C GLN A 13 18.74 24.24 -3.27
N GLN A 14 19.29 24.86 -2.22
CA GLN A 14 20.70 24.72 -1.86
C GLN A 14 21.05 23.28 -1.46
N ILE A 15 20.22 22.64 -0.63
CA ILE A 15 20.36 21.23 -0.27
C ILE A 15 20.36 20.35 -1.52
N GLN A 16 19.40 20.56 -2.43
CA GLN A 16 19.29 19.78 -3.65
C GLN A 16 20.49 19.95 -4.60
N ARG A 17 20.96 21.19 -4.81
CA ARG A 17 22.16 21.47 -5.62
C ARG A 17 23.41 20.86 -5.01
N SER A 18 23.58 20.97 -3.69
CA SER A 18 24.70 20.37 -2.97
C SER A 18 24.75 18.84 -3.15
N ALA A 19 23.61 18.17 -3.11
CA ALA A 19 23.53 16.73 -3.34
C ALA A 19 23.77 16.35 -4.82
N ARG A 20 23.16 17.06 -5.77
CA ARG A 20 23.19 16.70 -7.20
C ARG A 20 24.48 17.11 -7.92
N ASP A 21 24.97 18.30 -7.63
CA ASP A 21 26.06 18.94 -8.39
C ASP A 21 27.42 18.76 -7.69
N HIS A 22 27.42 18.58 -6.36
CA HIS A 22 28.64 18.47 -5.56
C HIS A 22 28.78 17.11 -4.83
N GLY A 23 27.82 16.20 -5.02
CA GLY A 23 27.87 14.87 -4.41
C GLY A 23 27.87 14.87 -2.88
N HIS A 24 27.39 15.95 -2.24
CA HIS A 24 27.36 16.03 -0.79
C HIS A 24 26.15 15.25 -0.23
N LEU A 25 26.41 13.99 0.15
CA LEU A 25 25.38 13.05 0.62
C LEU A 25 25.11 13.11 2.13
N THR A 26 25.77 14.02 2.85
CA THR A 26 25.51 14.21 4.29
C THR A 26 24.04 14.60 4.50
N ARG A 27 23.34 13.87 5.38
CA ARG A 27 21.93 14.18 5.68
C ARG A 27 21.76 15.65 6.11
N PRO A 28 20.98 16.45 5.37
CA PRO A 28 20.79 17.85 5.67
C PRO A 28 19.78 18.03 6.81
N ARG A 29 19.77 19.23 7.39
CA ARG A 29 18.67 19.69 8.25
C ARG A 29 17.59 20.29 7.36
N TRP A 30 16.57 19.51 7.03
CA TRP A 30 15.43 19.99 6.25
C TRP A 30 14.69 21.12 7.01
N PRO A 31 14.35 22.23 6.34
CA PRO A 31 13.61 23.30 6.98
C PRO A 31 12.19 22.85 7.32
N MET A 32 11.69 23.31 8.47
CA MET A 32 10.30 23.14 8.88
C MET A 32 9.74 24.49 9.35
N ILE A 33 8.45 24.73 9.13
CA ILE A 33 7.78 25.99 9.49
C ILE A 33 6.80 25.71 10.62
N VAL A 34 6.97 26.41 11.75
CA VAL A 34 5.96 26.48 12.80
C VAL A 34 5.04 27.67 12.52
N LEU A 35 3.82 27.40 12.06
CA LEU A 35 2.82 28.42 11.79
C LEU A 35 1.81 28.51 12.94
N GLN A 36 1.97 29.52 13.80
CA GLN A 36 1.05 29.78 14.90
C GLN A 36 0.03 30.84 14.50
N THR A 37 -1.21 30.43 14.28
CA THR A 37 -2.34 31.31 13.94
C THR A 37 -3.57 30.96 14.79
N PRO A 38 -4.48 31.91 15.08
CA PRO A 38 -5.72 31.59 15.81
C PRO A 38 -6.56 30.54 15.08
N LYS A 39 -7.12 29.55 15.81
CA LYS A 39 -8.13 28.65 15.22
C LYS A 39 -9.39 29.45 14.85
N GLY A 40 -9.94 29.21 13.66
CA GLY A 40 -11.06 30.02 13.15
C GLY A 40 -10.67 31.45 12.76
N TRP A 41 -9.40 31.68 12.41
CA TRP A 41 -8.86 33.00 12.08
C TRP A 41 -9.74 33.74 11.07
N THR A 42 -9.98 35.04 11.33
CA THR A 42 -10.88 35.95 10.58
C THR A 42 -12.37 35.72 10.80
N GLY A 43 -12.74 34.62 11.45
CA GLY A 43 -14.12 34.33 11.84
C GLY A 43 -14.65 35.19 13.00
N PRO A 44 -15.89 34.94 13.44
CA PRO A 44 -16.50 35.66 14.55
C PRO A 44 -15.65 35.55 15.82
N LYS A 45 -15.34 36.69 16.44
CA LYS A 45 -14.50 36.75 17.65
C LYS A 45 -15.24 36.23 18.88
N LYS A 46 -16.54 36.54 18.96
CA LYS A 46 -17.47 36.07 19.99
C LYS A 46 -18.78 35.63 19.35
N ILE A 47 -19.43 34.66 19.98
CA ILE A 47 -20.78 34.18 19.65
C ILE A 47 -21.48 34.00 20.99
N ASP A 48 -22.68 34.58 21.13
CA ASP A 48 -23.43 34.62 22.40
C ASP A 48 -22.61 35.14 23.58
N GLY A 49 -21.78 36.17 23.34
CA GLY A 49 -20.89 36.74 24.35
C GLY A 49 -19.65 35.90 24.70
N VAL A 50 -19.57 34.66 24.20
CA VAL A 50 -18.47 33.73 24.47
C VAL A 50 -17.40 33.82 23.39
N LYS A 51 -16.12 33.79 23.78
CA LYS A 51 -14.99 33.80 22.83
C LYS A 51 -15.02 32.58 21.90
N ASN A 52 -14.92 32.84 20.59
CA ASN A 52 -14.96 31.84 19.54
C ASN A 52 -13.61 31.69 18.80
N GLU A 53 -13.14 32.72 18.08
CA GLU A 53 -11.82 32.71 17.43
C GLU A 53 -10.69 32.43 18.46
N GLY A 54 -9.75 31.58 18.06
CA GLY A 54 -8.64 31.14 18.90
C GLY A 54 -9.05 30.10 19.93
N THR A 55 -10.23 29.48 19.80
CA THR A 55 -10.72 28.46 20.73
C THR A 55 -11.25 27.22 20.01
N ILE A 56 -11.49 26.15 20.76
CA ILE A 56 -12.07 24.90 20.24
C ILE A 56 -13.48 25.08 19.63
N ARG A 57 -14.20 26.14 20.00
CA ARG A 57 -15.58 26.39 19.54
C ARG A 57 -15.65 26.67 18.05
N SER A 58 -14.58 27.22 17.48
CA SER A 58 -14.43 27.47 16.05
C SER A 58 -14.17 26.20 15.20
N HIS A 59 -14.28 25.00 15.77
CA HIS A 59 -13.90 23.77 15.08
C HIS A 59 -14.90 23.29 14.02
N GLN A 60 -16.19 23.33 14.33
CA GLN A 60 -17.24 22.90 13.42
C GLN A 60 -17.96 24.13 12.85
N VAL A 61 -19.25 24.27 13.13
CA VAL A 61 -20.05 25.40 12.69
C VAL A 61 -20.14 26.38 13.86
N PRO A 62 -19.53 27.57 13.77
CA PRO A 62 -19.48 28.49 14.90
C PRO A 62 -20.86 29.13 15.17
N LEU A 63 -21.68 29.33 14.13
CA LEU A 63 -23.03 29.88 14.22
C LEU A 63 -24.06 28.76 13.97
N SER A 64 -25.02 28.58 14.87
CA SER A 64 -26.11 27.60 14.69
C SER A 64 -27.08 28.02 13.58
N HIS A 65 -27.96 27.10 13.16
CA HIS A 65 -28.82 27.30 12.01
C HIS A 65 -29.76 28.52 12.21
N PRO A 66 -29.75 29.53 11.32
CA PRO A 66 -30.55 30.75 11.52
C PRO A 66 -32.07 30.54 11.59
N ALA A 67 -32.58 29.41 11.10
CA ALA A 67 -33.99 29.07 11.20
C ALA A 67 -34.45 28.84 12.65
N THR A 68 -33.55 28.37 13.51
CA THR A 68 -33.81 28.16 14.95
C THR A 68 -33.16 29.22 15.83
N HIS A 69 -32.23 30.01 15.28
CA HIS A 69 -31.48 31.08 15.95
C HIS A 69 -31.38 32.33 15.06
N PRO A 70 -32.49 33.08 14.87
CA PRO A 70 -32.51 34.25 13.98
C PRO A 70 -31.49 35.32 14.39
N GLU A 71 -31.13 35.40 15.67
CA GLU A 71 -30.08 36.26 16.21
C GLU A 71 -28.69 36.00 15.60
N HIS A 72 -28.44 34.81 15.04
CA HIS A 72 -27.19 34.47 14.37
C HIS A 72 -27.12 34.91 12.91
N LEU A 73 -28.22 35.43 12.34
CA LEU A 73 -28.23 35.91 10.96
C LEU A 73 -27.35 37.15 10.78
N GLN A 74 -27.45 38.14 11.68
CA GLN A 74 -26.63 39.36 11.59
C GLN A 74 -25.14 39.06 11.75
N PRO A 75 -24.67 38.29 12.77
CA PRO A 75 -23.27 37.90 12.86
C PRO A 75 -22.75 37.11 11.64
N LEU A 76 -23.60 36.32 10.98
CA LEU A 76 -23.25 35.62 9.74
C LEU A 76 -23.04 36.61 8.59
N GLU A 77 -23.98 37.54 8.41
CA GLU A 77 -23.91 38.58 7.40
C GLU A 77 -22.66 39.46 7.61
N ASP A 78 -22.45 39.96 8.83
CA ASP A 78 -21.30 40.79 9.18
C ASP A 78 -19.99 40.06 8.89
N TRP A 79 -19.91 38.77 9.22
CA TRP A 79 -18.74 37.96 8.93
C TRP A 79 -18.49 37.81 7.42
N LEU A 80 -19.52 37.48 6.63
CA LEU A 80 -19.39 37.36 5.18
C LEU A 80 -19.01 38.70 4.52
N GLN A 81 -19.64 39.79 4.93
CA GLN A 81 -19.35 41.14 4.45
C GLN A 81 -17.96 41.62 4.85
N SER A 82 -17.38 41.13 5.96
CA SER A 82 -16.03 41.50 6.40
C SER A 82 -14.93 41.16 5.38
N TYR A 83 -15.17 40.18 4.51
CA TYR A 83 -14.27 39.84 3.39
C TYR A 83 -14.42 40.76 2.18
N ARG A 84 -15.36 41.69 2.20
CA ARG A 84 -15.64 42.67 1.14
C ARG A 84 -15.80 42.00 -0.23
N PRO A 85 -16.79 41.12 -0.42
CA PRO A 85 -16.97 40.37 -1.66
C PRO A 85 -17.05 41.25 -2.92
N GLN A 86 -17.58 42.48 -2.80
CA GLN A 86 -17.61 43.48 -3.87
C GLN A 86 -16.22 43.91 -4.37
N GLU A 87 -15.17 43.76 -3.54
CA GLU A 87 -13.80 44.00 -3.94
C GLU A 87 -13.18 42.78 -4.66
N LEU A 88 -13.78 41.59 -4.52
CA LEU A 88 -13.24 40.31 -5.00
C LEU A 88 -13.95 39.76 -6.25
N PHE A 89 -15.23 40.09 -6.42
CA PHE A 89 -16.08 39.64 -7.53
C PHE A 89 -16.61 40.83 -8.34
N ASP A 90 -16.90 40.61 -9.62
CA ASP A 90 -17.60 41.57 -10.47
C ASP A 90 -19.13 41.47 -10.29
N GLU A 91 -19.88 42.38 -10.95
CA GLU A 91 -21.35 42.42 -10.89
C GLU A 91 -22.02 41.15 -11.44
N ALA A 92 -21.32 40.37 -12.28
CA ALA A 92 -21.79 39.10 -12.81
C ALA A 92 -21.42 37.90 -11.91
N GLY A 93 -20.80 38.14 -10.75
CA GLY A 93 -20.39 37.11 -9.80
C GLY A 93 -19.09 36.38 -10.17
N ARG A 94 -18.31 36.90 -11.13
CA ARG A 94 -17.03 36.31 -11.52
C ARG A 94 -15.92 36.82 -10.62
N PHE A 95 -14.98 35.95 -10.26
CA PHE A 95 -13.79 36.35 -9.52
C PHE A 95 -12.92 37.29 -10.39
N LYS A 96 -12.47 38.41 -9.81
CA LYS A 96 -11.74 39.44 -10.56
C LYS A 96 -10.46 38.90 -11.20
N ALA A 97 -10.20 39.32 -12.43
CA ALA A 97 -9.10 38.82 -13.24
C ALA A 97 -7.73 39.14 -12.62
N GLU A 98 -7.51 40.37 -12.12
CA GLU A 98 -6.22 40.75 -11.52
C GLU A 98 -5.86 39.90 -10.28
N LEU A 99 -6.86 39.39 -9.54
CA LEU A 99 -6.65 38.50 -8.39
C LEU A 99 -6.43 37.05 -8.85
N ALA A 100 -7.18 36.61 -9.87
CA ALA A 100 -7.03 35.27 -10.44
C ALA A 100 -5.63 35.04 -11.03
N GLU A 101 -4.99 36.08 -11.56
CA GLU A 101 -3.64 36.03 -12.14
C GLU A 101 -2.54 35.74 -11.13
N LEU A 102 -2.78 35.92 -9.83
CA LEU A 102 -1.84 35.54 -8.77
C LEU A 102 -1.65 34.01 -8.66
N ALA A 103 -2.61 33.22 -9.14
CA ALA A 103 -2.52 31.77 -9.11
C ALA A 103 -1.62 31.23 -10.25
N PRO A 104 -0.91 30.10 -10.04
CA PRO A 104 -0.18 29.43 -11.11
C PRO A 104 -1.08 29.03 -12.29
N ARG A 105 -0.50 28.83 -13.48
CA ARG A 105 -1.20 28.37 -14.68
C ARG A 105 -0.90 26.89 -15.01
N GLY A 106 -1.78 26.26 -15.79
CA GLY A 106 -1.59 24.90 -16.29
C GLY A 106 -1.35 23.86 -15.19
N ASN A 107 -0.35 23.01 -15.38
CA ASN A 107 0.00 21.90 -14.47
C ASN A 107 0.81 22.33 -13.23
N ARG A 108 1.12 23.63 -13.09
CA ARG A 108 1.74 24.18 -11.86
C ARG A 108 0.71 24.51 -10.77
N ARG A 109 -0.59 24.52 -11.09
CA ARG A 109 -1.67 24.62 -10.10
C ARG A 109 -1.67 23.35 -9.27
N MET A 110 -1.77 23.45 -7.95
CA MET A 110 -1.78 22.28 -7.06
C MET A 110 -2.91 21.29 -7.41
N GLY A 111 -4.10 21.79 -7.75
CA GLY A 111 -5.23 20.95 -8.18
C GLY A 111 -5.12 20.35 -9.59
N ALA A 112 -4.17 20.79 -10.41
CA ALA A 112 -3.93 20.27 -11.76
C ALA A 112 -2.54 19.63 -11.92
N ASN A 113 -1.77 19.52 -10.84
CA ASN A 113 -0.47 18.88 -10.87
C ASN A 113 -0.67 17.38 -11.16
N PRO A 114 0.03 16.79 -12.17
CA PRO A 114 -0.19 15.40 -12.54
C PRO A 114 0.11 14.41 -11.41
N HIS A 115 0.97 14.76 -10.44
CA HIS A 115 1.21 13.91 -9.27
C HIS A 115 -0.01 13.80 -8.34
N ALA A 116 -0.97 14.74 -8.39
CA ALA A 116 -2.24 14.64 -7.66
C ALA A 116 -3.29 13.75 -8.38
N ASN A 117 -3.00 13.36 -9.62
CA ASN A 117 -3.73 12.40 -10.44
C ASN A 117 -2.76 11.36 -11.03
N GLY A 118 -1.97 10.73 -10.15
CA GLY A 118 -0.76 9.98 -10.52
C GLY A 118 -0.99 8.79 -11.46
N GLY A 119 -2.21 8.30 -11.63
CA GLY A 119 -2.53 7.32 -12.67
C GLY A 119 -2.17 7.80 -14.08
N ALA A 120 -2.16 9.11 -14.33
CA ALA A 120 -1.69 9.70 -15.60
C ALA A 120 -0.16 9.59 -15.80
N LEU A 121 0.59 9.36 -14.71
CA LEU A 121 2.04 9.19 -14.72
C LEU A 121 2.46 7.71 -14.66
N LEU A 122 1.50 6.82 -14.44
CA LEU A 122 1.76 5.40 -14.25
C LEU A 122 2.29 4.77 -15.53
N ARG A 123 3.39 4.03 -15.40
CA ARG A 123 3.98 3.21 -16.47
C ARG A 123 3.97 1.77 -16.02
N ASP A 124 3.65 0.85 -16.92
CA ASP A 124 3.67 -0.58 -16.61
C ASP A 124 5.07 -1.04 -16.18
N LEU A 125 5.12 -1.98 -15.23
CA LEU A 125 6.37 -2.59 -14.81
C LEU A 125 6.94 -3.46 -15.92
N LYS A 126 8.26 -3.34 -16.15
CA LYS A 126 9.02 -4.37 -16.85
C LYS A 126 9.12 -5.58 -15.92
N THR A 127 8.63 -6.73 -16.36
CA THR A 127 8.51 -7.93 -15.52
C THR A 127 9.13 -9.11 -16.28
N PRO A 128 9.96 -9.95 -15.64
CA PRO A 128 10.42 -11.18 -16.25
C PRO A 128 9.25 -12.17 -16.38
N ASP A 129 9.41 -13.24 -17.15
CA ASP A 129 8.42 -14.33 -17.11
C ASP A 129 8.54 -15.02 -15.74
N PHE A 130 7.45 -15.04 -14.96
CA PHE A 130 7.45 -15.67 -13.64
C PHE A 130 7.71 -17.18 -13.73
N ARG A 131 7.49 -17.80 -14.90
CA ARG A 131 7.78 -19.21 -15.15
C ARG A 131 9.26 -19.54 -15.10
N ASP A 132 10.14 -18.57 -15.36
CA ASP A 132 11.60 -18.76 -15.27
C ASP A 132 12.08 -19.00 -13.83
N PHE A 133 11.21 -18.75 -12.84
CA PHE A 133 11.46 -18.95 -11.41
C PHE A 133 10.74 -20.18 -10.86
N ALA A 134 10.09 -20.98 -11.72
CA ALA A 134 9.32 -22.14 -11.32
C ALA A 134 10.14 -23.12 -10.48
N VAL A 135 9.50 -23.67 -9.46
CA VAL A 135 9.99 -24.87 -8.80
C VAL A 135 9.62 -26.08 -9.66
N GLU A 136 10.60 -26.92 -9.97
CA GLU A 136 10.35 -28.19 -10.65
C GLU A 136 9.63 -29.15 -9.70
N VAL A 137 8.39 -29.49 -10.04
CA VAL A 137 7.56 -30.43 -9.27
C VAL A 137 7.31 -31.67 -10.13
N PRO A 138 8.24 -32.65 -10.14
CA PRO A 138 8.07 -33.89 -10.91
C PRO A 138 6.94 -34.75 -10.36
N GLU A 139 6.69 -34.67 -9.05
CA GLU A 139 5.56 -35.29 -8.36
C GLU A 139 5.06 -34.35 -7.24
N PRO A 140 3.76 -34.35 -6.92
CA PRO A 140 3.23 -33.52 -5.83
C PRO A 140 3.79 -33.94 -4.46
N GLY A 141 4.14 -32.97 -3.63
CA GLY A 141 4.61 -33.19 -2.25
C GLY A 141 6.13 -33.16 -2.08
N ILE A 142 6.89 -32.76 -3.11
CA ILE A 142 8.35 -32.59 -2.98
C ILE A 142 8.69 -31.44 -2.01
N GLN A 143 9.86 -31.52 -1.38
CA GLN A 143 10.31 -30.50 -0.44
C GLN A 143 10.76 -29.22 -1.16
N GLY A 144 10.15 -28.09 -0.81
CA GLY A 144 10.56 -26.75 -1.23
C GLY A 144 11.40 -26.02 -0.17
N ILE A 145 12.07 -24.95 -0.58
CA ILE A 145 12.92 -24.11 0.29
C ILE A 145 12.13 -23.06 1.08
N GLY A 146 10.84 -22.89 0.78
CA GLY A 146 9.98 -21.83 1.27
C GLY A 146 9.53 -20.88 0.16
N ASP A 147 8.23 -20.66 0.06
CA ASP A 147 7.61 -20.05 -1.12
C ASP A 147 8.07 -18.61 -1.33
N THR A 148 8.20 -17.84 -0.24
CA THR A 148 8.67 -16.45 -0.34
C THR A 148 10.14 -16.35 -0.78
N HIS A 149 11.00 -17.32 -0.50
CA HIS A 149 12.39 -17.34 -1.00
C HIS A 149 12.45 -17.52 -2.53
N VAL A 150 11.51 -18.28 -3.09
CA VAL A 150 11.35 -18.39 -4.55
C VAL A 150 10.84 -17.06 -5.12
N LEU A 151 9.82 -16.48 -4.48
CA LEU A 151 9.27 -15.18 -4.87
C LEU A 151 10.33 -14.06 -4.79
N GLY A 152 11.21 -14.08 -3.80
CA GLY A 152 12.26 -13.08 -3.61
C GLY A 152 13.15 -12.92 -4.84
N ARG A 153 13.43 -14.03 -5.56
CA ARG A 153 14.22 -14.02 -6.81
C ARG A 153 13.47 -13.34 -7.94
N PHE A 154 12.16 -13.58 -8.06
CA PHE A 154 11.32 -12.88 -9.04
C PHE A 154 11.25 -11.38 -8.74
N ILE A 155 11.07 -11.02 -7.46
CA ILE A 155 10.99 -9.61 -7.04
C ILE A 155 12.34 -8.89 -7.19
N ARG A 156 13.47 -9.56 -7.02
CA ARG A 156 14.81 -9.05 -7.36
C ARG A 156 14.87 -8.62 -8.83
N ASP A 157 14.46 -9.48 -9.75
CA ASP A 157 14.54 -9.18 -11.18
C ASP A 157 13.54 -8.10 -11.60
N VAL A 158 12.32 -8.10 -11.03
CA VAL A 158 11.38 -6.96 -11.17
C VAL A 158 12.02 -5.66 -10.70
N THR A 159 12.73 -5.68 -9.57
CA THR A 159 13.39 -4.50 -9.01
C THR A 159 14.50 -4.00 -9.95
N GLN A 160 15.34 -4.91 -10.45
CA GLN A 160 16.43 -4.58 -11.36
C GLN A 160 15.93 -4.04 -12.71
N MET A 161 14.94 -4.69 -13.33
CA MET A 161 14.40 -4.28 -14.63
C MET A 161 13.74 -2.90 -14.60
N ASN A 162 13.31 -2.45 -13.41
CA ASN A 162 12.64 -1.16 -13.20
C ASN A 162 13.53 -0.11 -12.53
N ASP A 163 14.84 -0.39 -12.35
CA ASP A 163 15.74 0.52 -11.66
C ASP A 163 15.90 1.85 -12.41
N GLU A 164 16.08 1.80 -13.74
CA GLU A 164 16.17 2.96 -14.63
C GLU A 164 14.93 3.88 -14.51
N GLN A 165 13.73 3.28 -14.52
CA GLN A 165 12.46 4.01 -14.43
C GLN A 165 12.15 4.48 -13.01
N ARG A 166 12.81 3.90 -12.01
CA ARG A 166 12.64 4.23 -10.58
C ARG A 166 11.19 4.12 -10.11
N ASN A 167 10.44 3.16 -10.65
CA ASN A 167 8.98 3.02 -10.48
C ASN A 167 8.54 1.78 -9.67
N PHE A 168 9.47 1.04 -9.06
CA PHE A 168 9.17 -0.04 -8.12
C PHE A 168 9.94 0.14 -6.80
N ARG A 169 9.29 -0.16 -5.67
CA ARG A 169 9.90 -0.19 -4.33
C ARG A 169 9.30 -1.30 -3.46
N LEU A 170 10.13 -1.82 -2.56
CA LEU A 170 9.71 -2.66 -1.45
C LEU A 170 9.68 -1.85 -0.16
N PHE A 171 8.70 -2.14 0.68
CA PHE A 171 8.56 -1.57 2.01
C PHE A 171 8.38 -2.71 3.01
N GLY A 172 9.10 -2.68 4.12
CA GLY A 172 9.00 -3.71 5.16
C GLY A 172 9.38 -3.14 6.52
N PRO A 173 8.73 -3.56 7.63
CA PRO A 173 8.96 -2.96 8.92
C PRO A 173 10.15 -3.62 9.64
N ASP A 174 11.32 -3.60 9.00
CA ASP A 174 12.53 -4.36 9.40
C ASP A 174 12.38 -5.89 9.21
N GLU A 175 11.67 -6.31 8.18
CA GLU A 175 11.29 -7.71 7.98
C GLU A 175 11.55 -8.24 6.56
N THR A 176 12.14 -7.46 5.65
CA THR A 176 12.36 -7.88 4.25
C THR A 176 13.16 -9.17 4.16
N ALA A 177 14.31 -9.23 4.84
CA ALA A 177 15.09 -10.47 4.91
C ALA A 177 14.35 -11.57 5.68
N SER A 178 13.71 -11.21 6.82
CA SER A 178 13.00 -12.20 7.63
C SER A 178 11.84 -12.85 6.88
N ASN A 179 11.17 -12.13 5.98
CA ASN A 179 10.05 -12.63 5.18
C ASN A 179 10.49 -13.38 3.92
N GLY A 180 11.78 -13.71 3.77
CA GLY A 180 12.30 -14.51 2.67
C GLY A 180 12.53 -13.73 1.37
N LEU A 181 12.61 -12.40 1.43
CA LEU A 181 12.85 -11.55 0.27
C LEU A 181 14.31 -11.07 0.18
N GLU A 182 15.26 -11.74 0.84
CA GLU A 182 16.66 -11.33 0.91
C GLU A 182 17.36 -11.24 -0.46
N ALA A 183 16.90 -12.01 -1.46
CA ALA A 183 17.46 -11.99 -2.82
C ALA A 183 17.39 -10.61 -3.48
N VAL A 184 16.49 -9.71 -3.05
CA VAL A 184 16.46 -8.33 -3.57
C VAL A 184 17.76 -7.57 -3.26
N PHE A 185 18.48 -7.97 -2.22
CA PHE A 185 19.73 -7.32 -1.82
C PHE A 185 20.91 -7.63 -2.75
N ASP A 186 20.76 -8.57 -3.68
CA ASP A 186 21.72 -8.82 -4.75
C ASP A 186 21.81 -7.64 -5.75
N VAL A 187 20.72 -6.86 -5.89
CA VAL A 187 20.60 -5.80 -6.91
C VAL A 187 20.32 -4.42 -6.34
N THR A 188 20.06 -4.30 -5.04
CA THR A 188 19.78 -3.02 -4.36
C THR A 188 20.14 -3.08 -2.88
N SER A 189 20.20 -1.91 -2.24
CA SER A 189 20.28 -1.79 -0.77
C SER A 189 18.94 -1.35 -0.17
N ARG A 190 18.86 -1.40 1.16
CA ARG A 190 17.97 -0.57 1.97
C ARG A 190 18.41 0.89 1.85
N GLN A 191 17.47 1.78 1.53
CA GLN A 191 17.74 3.20 1.53
C GLN A 191 17.90 3.71 2.96
N TRP A 192 19.09 4.22 3.29
CA TRP A 192 19.47 4.63 4.63
C TRP A 192 20.24 5.96 4.62
N ASP A 193 19.64 6.99 5.20
CA ASP A 193 20.19 8.35 5.29
C ASP A 193 20.62 8.69 6.74
N ALA A 194 21.07 7.70 7.51
CA ALA A 194 21.54 7.88 8.89
C ALA A 194 22.96 7.34 9.08
N ARG A 195 23.43 7.32 10.34
CA ARG A 195 24.75 6.78 10.67
C ARG A 195 24.78 5.28 10.38
N THR A 196 25.92 4.80 9.91
CA THR A 196 26.19 3.38 9.69
C THR A 196 27.38 2.94 10.56
N SER A 197 27.43 1.65 10.88
CA SER A 197 28.55 0.95 11.50
C SER A 197 29.17 -0.03 10.50
N PRO A 198 30.42 -0.49 10.71
CA PRO A 198 31.10 -1.42 9.80
C PRO A 198 30.36 -2.74 9.57
N ASP A 199 29.59 -3.21 10.56
CA ASP A 199 28.87 -4.49 10.51
C ASP A 199 27.46 -4.37 9.88
N ASP A 200 27.02 -3.15 9.54
CA ASP A 200 25.72 -2.95 8.90
C ASP A 200 25.73 -3.54 7.47
N GLN A 201 24.67 -4.25 7.12
CA GLN A 201 24.56 -4.93 5.83
C GLN A 201 23.50 -4.30 4.94
N PHE A 202 23.80 -4.23 3.65
CA PHE A 202 22.88 -3.79 2.61
C PHE A 202 22.28 -2.39 2.87
N LEU A 203 23.03 -1.47 3.49
CA LEU A 203 22.63 -0.08 3.67
C LEU A 203 23.32 0.82 2.64
N ALA A 204 22.56 1.71 2.00
CA ALA A 204 23.14 2.76 1.16
C ALA A 204 22.23 4.01 1.12
N PRO A 205 22.77 5.21 0.85
CA PRO A 205 21.98 6.44 0.70
C PRO A 205 20.90 6.36 -0.40
N ALA A 206 21.03 5.43 -1.33
CA ALA A 206 20.02 5.14 -2.35
C ALA A 206 19.78 3.63 -2.42
N GLY A 207 18.50 3.25 -2.43
CA GLY A 207 18.06 1.86 -2.50
C GLY A 207 16.58 1.77 -2.87
N ARG A 208 16.12 0.59 -3.27
CA ARG A 208 14.72 0.28 -3.63
C ARG A 208 13.95 -0.39 -2.51
N VAL A 209 14.63 -0.89 -1.50
CA VAL A 209 14.02 -1.35 -0.24
C VAL A 209 14.01 -0.17 0.73
N VAL A 210 12.89 0.05 1.42
CA VAL A 210 12.78 1.07 2.48
C VAL A 210 12.23 0.39 3.71
N GLU A 211 13.00 0.43 4.80
CA GLU A 211 12.60 -0.19 6.06
C GLU A 211 12.62 0.80 7.21
N MET A 212 11.65 0.63 8.10
CA MET A 212 11.52 1.31 9.38
C MET A 212 10.59 0.43 10.20
N LEU A 213 10.93 0.12 11.45
CA LEU A 213 10.08 -0.66 12.36
C LEU A 213 8.82 0.13 12.74
N SER A 214 7.90 0.22 11.78
CA SER A 214 6.64 0.93 11.79
C SER A 214 5.86 0.59 10.52
N GLU A 215 4.82 -0.21 10.70
CA GLU A 215 3.87 -0.59 9.66
C GLU A 215 3.17 0.65 9.11
N HIS A 216 2.83 1.63 9.97
CA HIS A 216 2.25 2.91 9.58
C HIS A 216 3.11 3.66 8.56
N GLN A 217 4.43 3.69 8.77
CA GLN A 217 5.36 4.35 7.85
C GLN A 217 5.45 3.60 6.52
N CYS A 218 5.57 2.27 6.57
CA CYS A 218 5.66 1.43 5.37
C CYS A 218 4.39 1.55 4.50
N GLU A 219 3.22 1.43 5.12
CA GLU A 219 1.93 1.62 4.47
C GLU A 219 1.79 3.04 3.90
N GLY A 220 2.02 4.07 4.72
CA GLY A 220 1.87 5.46 4.29
C GLY A 220 2.82 5.85 3.16
N TRP A 221 4.07 5.34 3.19
CA TRP A 221 5.02 5.53 2.09
C TRP A 221 4.57 4.82 0.83
N LEU A 222 4.09 3.57 0.93
CA LEU A 222 3.59 2.83 -0.23
C LEU A 222 2.37 3.52 -0.82
N GLU A 223 1.35 3.85 -0.02
CA GLU A 223 0.17 4.57 -0.49
C GLU A 223 0.53 5.86 -1.25
N GLY A 224 1.41 6.69 -0.68
CA GLY A 224 1.89 7.91 -1.33
C GLY A 224 2.68 7.62 -2.64
N TYR A 225 3.47 6.55 -2.66
CA TYR A 225 4.24 6.10 -3.82
C TYR A 225 3.32 5.65 -4.97
N LEU A 226 2.23 4.94 -4.65
CA LEU A 226 1.21 4.48 -5.61
C LEU A 226 0.35 5.63 -6.12
N LEU A 227 -0.16 6.49 -5.22
CA LEU A 227 -1.00 7.65 -5.55
C LEU A 227 -0.32 8.65 -6.50
N THR A 228 1.01 8.65 -6.52
CA THR A 228 1.85 9.48 -7.39
C THR A 228 2.35 8.77 -8.66
N GLY A 229 1.83 7.57 -8.96
CA GLY A 229 2.01 6.92 -10.27
C GLY A 229 3.14 5.90 -10.35
N ARG A 230 3.52 5.24 -9.24
CA ARG A 230 4.50 4.14 -9.24
C ARG A 230 3.91 2.85 -8.65
N HIS A 231 4.72 1.82 -8.45
CA HIS A 231 4.33 0.48 -7.98
C HIS A 231 5.10 0.07 -6.74
N GLY A 232 4.56 -0.84 -5.93
CA GLY A 232 5.34 -1.42 -4.84
C GLY A 232 4.69 -2.62 -4.20
N LEU A 233 5.42 -3.16 -3.23
CA LEU A 233 5.05 -4.28 -2.39
C LEU A 233 5.36 -3.94 -0.93
N PHE A 234 4.39 -4.17 -0.05
CA PHE A 234 4.58 -4.10 1.39
C PHE A 234 4.60 -5.52 1.96
N ASN A 235 5.73 -5.95 2.51
CA ASN A 235 5.85 -7.24 3.19
C ASN A 235 5.82 -7.04 4.71
N CYS A 236 5.03 -7.87 5.39
CA CYS A 236 4.83 -7.77 6.83
C CYS A 236 4.54 -9.16 7.43
N TYR A 237 4.83 -9.35 8.71
CA TYR A 237 4.30 -10.47 9.49
C TYR A 237 2.78 -10.38 9.55
N GLU A 238 2.11 -11.53 9.39
CA GLU A 238 0.65 -11.59 9.32
C GLU A 238 -0.04 -10.94 10.53
N ALA A 239 0.40 -11.24 11.76
CA ALA A 239 -0.26 -10.71 12.96
C ALA A 239 -0.11 -9.19 13.15
N PHE A 240 0.94 -8.58 12.60
CA PHE A 240 1.23 -7.16 12.81
C PHE A 240 0.62 -6.26 11.76
N ILE A 241 0.13 -6.81 10.65
CA ILE A 241 -0.58 -6.01 9.65
C ILE A 241 -1.82 -5.30 10.23
N HIS A 242 -2.40 -5.83 11.32
CA HIS A 242 -3.49 -5.20 12.06
C HIS A 242 -3.17 -3.79 12.58
N ILE A 243 -1.89 -3.47 12.76
CA ILE A 243 -1.46 -2.12 13.16
C ILE A 243 -1.94 -1.07 12.14
N ILE A 244 -2.09 -1.44 10.87
CA ILE A 244 -2.54 -0.55 9.79
C ILE A 244 -3.99 -0.79 9.33
N ASP A 245 -4.80 -1.54 10.07
CA ASP A 245 -6.21 -1.83 9.73
C ASP A 245 -7.00 -0.57 9.31
N SER A 246 -6.74 0.53 10.02
CA SER A 246 -7.39 1.80 9.75
C SER A 246 -6.88 2.49 8.48
N MET A 247 -5.60 2.36 8.13
CA MET A 247 -5.02 2.92 6.90
C MET A 247 -5.55 2.17 5.68
N PHE A 248 -5.51 0.83 5.72
CA PHE A 248 -6.16 -0.03 4.72
C PHE A 248 -7.62 0.40 4.48
N ASN A 249 -8.39 0.64 5.56
CA ASN A 249 -9.78 1.11 5.46
C ASN A 249 -9.90 2.44 4.71
N GLN A 250 -9.00 3.40 4.96
CA GLN A 250 -9.03 4.69 4.28
C GLN A 250 -8.63 4.55 2.82
N HIS A 251 -7.61 3.76 2.51
CA HIS A 251 -7.22 3.49 1.13
C HIS A 251 -8.34 2.79 0.33
N ALA A 252 -8.98 1.77 0.92
CA ALA A 252 -10.11 1.08 0.29
C ALA A 252 -11.30 2.03 0.05
N LYS A 253 -11.59 2.95 0.99
CA LYS A 253 -12.60 4.00 0.80
C LYS A 253 -12.21 4.95 -0.33
N TRP A 254 -10.96 5.36 -0.39
CA TRP A 254 -10.43 6.20 -1.47
C TRP A 254 -10.61 5.52 -2.82
N LEU A 255 -10.18 4.26 -2.99
CA LEU A 255 -10.36 3.49 -4.23
C LEU A 255 -11.85 3.39 -4.63
N LYS A 256 -12.73 3.09 -3.67
CA LYS A 256 -14.19 3.00 -3.89
C LYS A 256 -14.79 4.30 -4.43
N VAL A 257 -14.44 5.44 -3.84
CA VAL A 257 -14.96 6.75 -4.29
C VAL A 257 -14.36 7.10 -5.64
N THR A 258 -13.04 6.95 -5.79
CA THR A 258 -12.32 7.37 -7.00
C THR A 258 -12.62 6.52 -8.21
N ALA A 259 -13.00 5.24 -8.05
CA ALA A 259 -13.46 4.39 -9.14
C ALA A 259 -14.69 4.95 -9.89
N LYS A 260 -15.46 5.85 -9.24
CA LYS A 260 -16.64 6.51 -9.82
C LYS A 260 -16.34 7.88 -10.44
N LEU A 261 -15.09 8.36 -10.34
CA LEU A 261 -14.68 9.67 -10.83
C LEU A 261 -13.96 9.51 -12.19
N PRO A 262 -14.63 9.77 -13.33
CA PRO A 262 -14.07 9.44 -14.65
C PRO A 262 -12.79 10.22 -15.01
N TRP A 263 -12.56 11.36 -14.37
CA TRP A 263 -11.37 12.20 -14.57
C TRP A 263 -10.15 11.73 -13.77
N ARG A 264 -10.33 10.83 -12.79
CA ARG A 264 -9.24 10.31 -11.96
C ARG A 264 -8.74 9.00 -12.56
N HIS A 265 -7.48 9.00 -12.98
CA HIS A 265 -6.86 7.82 -13.57
C HIS A 265 -6.57 6.76 -12.50
N LYS A 266 -6.74 5.49 -12.89
CA LYS A 266 -6.44 4.34 -12.04
C LYS A 266 -4.95 4.30 -11.68
N ILE A 267 -4.65 3.92 -10.45
CA ILE A 267 -3.28 3.75 -9.95
C ILE A 267 -2.88 2.27 -9.94
N ALA A 268 -1.60 1.98 -9.69
CA ALA A 268 -1.17 0.62 -9.36
C ALA A 268 -1.87 0.13 -8.09
N SER A 269 -2.08 -1.18 -8.00
CA SER A 269 -2.69 -1.78 -6.81
C SER A 269 -1.80 -1.67 -5.59
N LEU A 270 -2.42 -1.57 -4.42
CA LEU A 270 -1.76 -1.74 -3.13
C LEU A 270 -1.58 -3.24 -2.89
N ASN A 271 -0.34 -3.71 -2.79
CA ASN A 271 -0.02 -5.14 -2.68
C ASN A 271 0.64 -5.41 -1.33
N TYR A 272 0.05 -6.33 -0.56
CA TYR A 272 0.63 -6.88 0.65
C TYR A 272 1.12 -8.31 0.42
N LEU A 273 2.30 -8.62 0.92
CA LEU A 273 2.77 -9.98 1.15
C LEU A 273 2.81 -10.22 2.66
N LEU A 274 1.85 -10.99 3.16
CA LEU A 274 1.82 -11.43 4.54
C LEU A 274 2.55 -12.76 4.63
N ALA A 275 3.72 -12.73 5.26
CA ALA A 275 4.51 -13.91 5.53
C ALA A 275 4.60 -14.13 7.04
N SER A 276 5.39 -15.12 7.46
CA SER A 276 5.51 -15.47 8.89
C SER A 276 4.13 -15.61 9.53
N HIS A 277 3.28 -16.42 8.90
CA HIS A 277 1.87 -16.54 9.25
C HIS A 277 1.65 -17.38 10.51
N VAL A 278 0.41 -17.37 10.99
CA VAL A 278 -0.07 -17.93 12.26
C VAL A 278 0.43 -19.35 12.57
N TRP A 279 0.61 -20.19 11.55
CA TRP A 279 0.97 -21.60 11.70
C TRP A 279 2.44 -21.82 12.05
N ARG A 280 3.32 -20.87 11.71
CA ARG A 280 4.78 -21.05 11.75
C ARG A 280 5.52 -19.84 12.33
N GLN A 281 5.16 -19.50 13.57
CA GLN A 281 5.78 -18.47 14.40
C GLN A 281 6.68 -19.07 15.50
N ASP A 282 7.59 -19.93 15.07
CA ASP A 282 8.38 -20.86 15.89
C ASP A 282 9.12 -20.19 17.08
N HIS A 283 9.58 -18.96 16.92
CA HIS A 283 10.37 -18.23 17.93
C HIS A 283 9.57 -17.22 18.76
N ASN A 284 8.32 -16.95 18.39
CA ASN A 284 7.56 -15.79 18.88
C ASN A 284 6.30 -16.17 19.66
N GLY A 285 5.61 -17.24 19.26
CA GLY A 285 4.42 -17.74 19.94
C GLY A 285 3.16 -16.88 19.76
N PHE A 286 2.27 -16.92 20.75
CA PHE A 286 0.87 -16.49 20.64
C PHE A 286 0.65 -15.02 20.24
N SER A 287 1.55 -14.11 20.62
CA SER A 287 1.44 -12.70 20.25
C SER A 287 1.57 -12.44 18.74
N HIS A 288 2.06 -13.43 17.98
CA HIS A 288 2.24 -13.36 16.53
C HIS A 288 1.24 -14.24 15.77
N GLN A 289 0.13 -14.62 16.42
CA GLN A 289 -0.84 -15.56 15.88
C GLN A 289 -2.22 -14.91 15.71
N ASP A 290 -2.35 -14.05 14.69
CA ASP A 290 -3.63 -13.45 14.31
C ASP A 290 -3.75 -13.35 12.76
N PRO A 291 -4.48 -14.27 12.12
CA PRO A 291 -4.77 -14.23 10.68
C PRO A 291 -6.01 -13.38 10.34
N GLY A 292 -6.59 -12.67 11.32
CA GLY A 292 -7.89 -11.97 11.23
C GLY A 292 -7.92 -10.81 10.23
N PHE A 293 -6.78 -10.42 9.66
CA PHE A 293 -6.75 -9.37 8.65
C PHE A 293 -7.55 -9.76 7.41
N ILE A 294 -7.62 -11.05 7.09
CA ILE A 294 -8.46 -11.56 6.00
C ILE A 294 -9.93 -11.16 6.24
N ASP A 295 -10.47 -11.37 7.45
CA ASP A 295 -11.84 -11.00 7.81
C ASP A 295 -12.06 -9.50 7.66
N HIS A 296 -11.09 -8.69 8.08
CA HIS A 296 -11.14 -7.24 7.92
C HIS A 296 -11.17 -6.79 6.46
N VAL A 297 -10.40 -7.47 5.60
CA VAL A 297 -10.29 -7.18 4.18
C VAL A 297 -11.55 -7.58 3.43
N VAL A 298 -12.08 -8.80 3.65
CA VAL A 298 -13.26 -9.30 2.93
C VAL A 298 -14.56 -8.59 3.31
N ASN A 299 -14.57 -7.84 4.41
CA ASN A 299 -15.64 -6.90 4.76
C ASN A 299 -15.77 -5.70 3.77
N LYS A 300 -14.84 -5.55 2.82
CA LYS A 300 -14.90 -4.51 1.77
C LYS A 300 -15.54 -5.03 0.50
N LYS A 301 -15.88 -4.12 -0.42
CA LYS A 301 -16.51 -4.51 -1.69
C LYS A 301 -15.53 -5.34 -2.52
N ALA A 302 -16.00 -6.48 -3.03
CA ALA A 302 -15.24 -7.38 -3.91
C ALA A 302 -14.79 -6.72 -5.24
N GLU A 303 -15.24 -5.51 -5.57
CA GLU A 303 -14.69 -4.74 -6.69
C GLU A 303 -13.35 -4.05 -6.35
N ILE A 304 -13.00 -3.95 -5.06
CA ILE A 304 -11.82 -3.23 -4.55
C ILE A 304 -10.75 -4.17 -3.99
N VAL A 305 -11.15 -5.25 -3.31
CA VAL A 305 -10.21 -6.11 -2.56
C VAL A 305 -10.05 -7.49 -3.17
N ARG A 306 -8.87 -8.08 -3.04
CA ARG A 306 -8.56 -9.48 -3.39
C ARG A 306 -7.71 -10.09 -2.30
N VAL A 307 -8.02 -11.34 -1.93
CA VAL A 307 -7.22 -12.16 -1.00
C VAL A 307 -6.77 -13.40 -1.75
N TYR A 308 -5.50 -13.75 -1.63
CA TYR A 308 -4.90 -14.91 -2.26
C TYR A 308 -4.14 -15.73 -1.22
N LEU A 309 -4.40 -17.03 -1.19
CA LEU A 309 -3.75 -17.99 -0.29
C LEU A 309 -3.11 -19.11 -1.13
N PRO A 310 -2.02 -18.81 -1.87
CA PRO A 310 -1.35 -19.82 -2.70
C PRO A 310 -0.87 -21.00 -1.83
N PRO A 311 -1.08 -22.25 -2.29
CA PRO A 311 -0.66 -23.43 -1.55
C PRO A 311 0.83 -23.78 -1.71
N ASP A 312 1.52 -23.19 -2.70
CA ASP A 312 2.94 -23.40 -2.98
C ASP A 312 3.58 -22.22 -3.74
N ALA A 313 4.89 -22.32 -4.00
CA ALA A 313 5.68 -21.28 -4.66
C ALA A 313 5.24 -21.00 -6.11
N ASN A 314 4.86 -22.02 -6.87
CA ASN A 314 4.43 -21.84 -8.26
C ASN A 314 3.12 -21.06 -8.33
N CYS A 315 2.18 -21.32 -7.42
CA CYS A 315 0.96 -20.52 -7.29
C CYS A 315 1.27 -19.09 -6.82
N LEU A 316 2.20 -18.93 -5.86
CA LEU A 316 2.62 -17.61 -5.37
C LEU A 316 3.23 -16.75 -6.48
N LEU A 317 4.07 -17.32 -7.35
CA LEU A 317 4.64 -16.64 -8.51
C LEU A 317 3.54 -16.15 -9.47
N ALA A 318 2.61 -17.04 -9.83
CA ALA A 318 1.49 -16.69 -10.72
C ALA A 318 0.59 -15.59 -10.13
N VAL A 319 0.29 -15.68 -8.83
CA VAL A 319 -0.48 -14.66 -8.10
C VAL A 319 0.26 -13.33 -8.05
N MET A 320 1.55 -13.31 -7.73
CA MET A 320 2.27 -12.05 -7.59
C MET A 320 2.48 -11.35 -8.95
N ASP A 321 2.79 -12.09 -10.02
CA ASP A 321 2.82 -11.53 -11.38
C ASP A 321 1.47 -10.88 -11.73
N HIS A 322 0.36 -11.57 -11.44
CA HIS A 322 -0.98 -11.02 -11.61
C HIS A 322 -1.14 -9.72 -10.81
N CYS A 323 -0.87 -9.73 -9.51
CA CYS A 323 -1.04 -8.59 -8.61
C CYS A 323 -0.28 -7.33 -9.08
N LEU A 324 0.98 -7.48 -9.50
CA LEU A 324 1.82 -6.37 -9.99
C LEU A 324 1.30 -5.75 -11.30
N ARG A 325 0.56 -6.51 -12.11
CA ARG A 325 -0.05 -6.03 -13.37
C ARG A 325 -1.44 -5.42 -13.16
N ARG A 326 -2.11 -5.69 -12.03
CA ARG A 326 -3.42 -5.12 -11.74
C ARG A 326 -3.34 -3.66 -11.32
N ARG A 327 -4.49 -2.99 -11.43
CA ARG A 327 -4.64 -1.57 -11.16
C ARG A 327 -5.86 -1.36 -10.28
N HIS A 328 -5.75 -0.43 -9.34
CA HIS A 328 -6.88 0.06 -8.54
C HIS A 328 -7.53 -1.00 -7.63
N TYR A 329 -6.73 -1.96 -7.16
CA TYR A 329 -7.14 -2.94 -6.14
C TYR A 329 -6.29 -2.80 -4.88
N VAL A 330 -6.77 -3.42 -3.81
CA VAL A 330 -5.94 -3.87 -2.70
C VAL A 330 -5.82 -5.39 -2.77
N ASN A 331 -4.60 -5.90 -2.90
CA ASN A 331 -4.28 -7.31 -2.98
C ASN A 331 -3.59 -7.77 -1.70
N VAL A 332 -4.13 -8.76 -1.01
CA VAL A 332 -3.51 -9.41 0.15
C VAL A 332 -3.09 -10.81 -0.26
N VAL A 333 -1.80 -11.09 -0.22
CA VAL A 333 -1.24 -12.41 -0.52
C VAL A 333 -0.64 -12.97 0.76
N VAL A 334 -1.12 -14.13 1.21
CA VAL A 334 -0.58 -14.82 2.40
C VAL A 334 0.26 -16.01 1.95
N ALA A 335 1.53 -16.07 2.34
CA ALA A 335 2.44 -17.12 1.90
C ALA A 335 3.49 -17.51 2.94
N GLY A 336 3.84 -18.80 2.98
CA GLY A 336 4.85 -19.34 3.87
C GLY A 336 6.27 -19.03 3.43
N LYS A 337 7.15 -18.77 4.40
CA LYS A 337 8.60 -18.61 4.19
C LYS A 337 9.42 -19.85 4.52
N HIS A 338 8.86 -20.76 5.32
CA HIS A 338 9.57 -21.94 5.79
C HIS A 338 9.57 -23.03 4.73
N PRO A 339 10.52 -23.99 4.77
CA PRO A 339 10.47 -25.17 3.93
C PRO A 339 9.10 -25.87 4.01
N ALA A 340 8.47 -26.02 2.86
CA ALA A 340 7.12 -26.53 2.71
C ALA A 340 7.00 -27.38 1.44
N SER A 341 6.02 -28.28 1.41
CA SER A 341 5.76 -29.14 0.26
C SER A 341 5.30 -28.33 -0.95
N GLN A 342 5.74 -28.71 -2.14
CA GLN A 342 5.34 -28.10 -3.41
C GLN A 342 4.44 -29.08 -4.18
N TRP A 343 3.36 -28.59 -4.79
CA TRP A 343 2.26 -29.45 -5.22
C TRP A 343 2.04 -29.42 -6.72
N LEU A 344 2.05 -28.23 -7.32
CA LEU A 344 1.66 -28.03 -8.69
C LEU A 344 2.87 -27.69 -9.56
N THR A 345 2.90 -28.27 -10.77
CA THR A 345 3.76 -27.76 -11.84
C THR A 345 3.37 -26.32 -12.17
N MET A 346 4.28 -25.55 -12.78
CA MET A 346 4.00 -24.16 -13.12
C MET A 346 2.76 -23.99 -14.03
N ASP A 347 2.54 -24.91 -14.97
CA ASP A 347 1.35 -24.89 -15.83
C ASP A 347 0.07 -25.12 -15.04
N ALA A 348 0.05 -26.13 -14.15
CA ALA A 348 -1.09 -26.44 -13.30
C ALA A 348 -1.37 -25.30 -12.31
N ALA A 349 -0.34 -24.70 -11.73
CA ALA A 349 -0.45 -23.53 -10.87
C ALA A 349 -1.04 -22.32 -11.62
N GLY A 350 -0.56 -22.06 -12.84
CA GLY A 350 -1.07 -20.99 -13.69
C GLY A 350 -2.55 -21.14 -14.05
N GLU A 351 -3.01 -22.37 -14.29
CA GLU A 351 -4.43 -22.67 -14.51
C GLU A 351 -5.25 -22.52 -13.21
N HIS A 352 -4.78 -23.11 -12.11
CA HIS A 352 -5.43 -23.06 -10.81
C HIS A 352 -5.66 -21.61 -10.34
N CYS A 353 -4.61 -20.78 -10.39
CA CYS A 353 -4.68 -19.38 -9.98
C CYS A 353 -5.56 -18.53 -10.90
N ARG A 354 -5.62 -18.85 -12.20
CA ARG A 354 -6.50 -18.15 -13.16
C ARG A 354 -7.98 -18.41 -12.84
N ASN A 355 -8.32 -19.64 -12.46
CA ASN A 355 -9.66 -20.02 -12.08
C ASN A 355 -10.02 -19.53 -10.67
N GLY A 356 -9.02 -19.29 -9.82
CA GLY A 356 -9.16 -18.85 -8.42
C GLY A 356 -9.47 -19.99 -7.44
N ILE A 357 -9.92 -21.13 -7.96
CA ILE A 357 -10.10 -22.41 -7.27
C ILE A 357 -9.99 -23.53 -8.32
N GLY A 358 -9.53 -24.72 -7.94
CA GLY A 358 -9.45 -25.86 -8.85
C GLY A 358 -9.44 -27.18 -8.13
N VAL A 359 -9.93 -28.22 -8.81
CA VAL A 359 -9.96 -29.60 -8.30
C VAL A 359 -8.65 -30.30 -8.67
N TRP A 360 -7.96 -30.85 -7.68
CA TRP A 360 -6.71 -31.58 -7.89
C TRP A 360 -7.01 -33.05 -8.18
N GLN A 361 -7.20 -33.38 -9.46
CA GLN A 361 -7.63 -34.71 -9.89
C GLN A 361 -6.73 -35.86 -9.39
N TRP A 362 -5.42 -35.62 -9.24
CA TRP A 362 -4.48 -36.60 -8.68
C TRP A 362 -4.71 -36.87 -7.18
N ALA A 363 -5.31 -35.91 -6.46
CA ALA A 363 -5.72 -36.02 -5.06
C ALA A 363 -7.19 -36.50 -4.89
N SER A 364 -7.93 -36.70 -5.98
CA SER A 364 -9.33 -37.18 -5.98
C SER A 364 -9.45 -38.65 -6.42
N ASN A 365 -10.52 -39.34 -6.01
CA ASN A 365 -10.84 -40.73 -6.41
C ASN A 365 -12.29 -40.89 -6.95
N ASP A 366 -13.00 -39.79 -7.18
CA ASP A 366 -14.42 -39.73 -7.53
C ASP A 366 -14.72 -39.81 -9.04
N GLN A 367 -13.77 -40.19 -9.89
CA GLN A 367 -13.97 -40.18 -11.35
C GLN A 367 -15.06 -41.17 -11.84
N ARG A 368 -15.55 -42.05 -10.96
CA ARG A 368 -16.54 -43.09 -11.28
C ARG A 368 -17.87 -42.92 -10.53
N SER A 369 -17.98 -42.00 -9.58
CA SER A 369 -19.15 -41.84 -8.71
C SER A 369 -19.22 -40.42 -8.14
N HIS A 370 -20.33 -40.07 -7.49
CA HIS A 370 -20.37 -38.84 -6.71
C HIS A 370 -19.51 -38.97 -5.46
N PRO A 371 -18.80 -37.90 -5.04
CA PRO A 371 -17.98 -37.95 -3.82
C PRO A 371 -18.87 -37.97 -2.57
N ASP A 372 -18.53 -38.84 -1.61
CA ASP A 372 -19.17 -38.84 -0.29
C ASP A 372 -18.70 -37.65 0.57
N VAL A 373 -17.43 -37.24 0.38
CA VAL A 373 -16.82 -36.11 1.08
C VAL A 373 -15.96 -35.29 0.11
N VAL A 374 -16.05 -33.97 0.19
CA VAL A 374 -15.18 -33.05 -0.55
C VAL A 374 -14.17 -32.42 0.41
N MET A 375 -12.89 -32.62 0.14
CA MET A 375 -11.78 -32.02 0.88
C MET A 375 -11.36 -30.70 0.21
N ALA A 376 -11.57 -29.58 0.89
CA ALA A 376 -11.23 -28.25 0.39
C ALA A 376 -10.34 -27.50 1.38
N CYS A 377 -9.34 -26.78 0.85
CA CYS A 377 -8.37 -26.04 1.64
C CYS A 377 -7.91 -24.77 0.90
N CYS A 378 -7.33 -23.83 1.64
CA CYS A 378 -6.66 -22.66 1.09
C CYS A 378 -5.49 -22.26 2.00
N GLY A 379 -4.36 -21.87 1.41
CA GLY A 379 -3.11 -21.64 2.12
C GLY A 379 -2.23 -22.89 2.19
N ASP A 380 -0.92 -22.65 2.27
CA ASP A 380 0.15 -23.65 2.28
C ASP A 380 -0.03 -24.71 3.39
N VAL A 381 -0.16 -24.30 4.65
CA VAL A 381 -0.29 -25.25 5.78
C VAL A 381 -1.64 -26.01 5.75
N PRO A 382 -2.81 -25.35 5.58
CA PRO A 382 -4.06 -26.08 5.41
C PRO A 382 -4.06 -27.08 4.25
N THR A 383 -3.37 -26.77 3.14
CA THR A 383 -3.23 -27.71 2.02
C THR A 383 -2.39 -28.93 2.40
N LEU A 384 -1.27 -28.76 3.11
CA LEU A 384 -0.46 -29.87 3.62
C LEU A 384 -1.30 -30.82 4.49
N GLU A 385 -1.99 -30.30 5.50
CA GLU A 385 -2.77 -31.11 6.44
C GLU A 385 -3.97 -31.79 5.74
N THR A 386 -4.59 -31.11 4.78
CA THR A 386 -5.69 -31.67 3.99
C THR A 386 -5.22 -32.85 3.14
N LEU A 387 -4.06 -32.74 2.50
CA LEU A 387 -3.50 -33.83 1.69
C LEU A 387 -3.00 -34.99 2.55
N ALA A 388 -2.47 -34.72 3.73
CA ALA A 388 -2.16 -35.75 4.71
C ALA A 388 -3.44 -36.53 5.10
N ALA A 389 -4.54 -35.82 5.40
CA ALA A 389 -5.82 -36.44 5.69
C ALA A 389 -6.35 -37.28 4.51
N VAL A 390 -6.27 -36.77 3.27
CA VAL A 390 -6.63 -37.52 2.05
C VAL A 390 -5.81 -38.81 1.94
N SER A 391 -4.50 -38.75 2.19
CA SER A 391 -3.62 -39.93 2.15
C SER A 391 -4.01 -40.99 3.19
N ILE A 392 -4.29 -40.56 4.42
CA ILE A 392 -4.75 -41.43 5.51
C ILE A 392 -6.10 -42.07 5.16
N MET A 393 -7.07 -41.29 4.67
CA MET A 393 -8.39 -41.79 4.29
C MET A 393 -8.29 -42.78 3.13
N ARG A 394 -7.51 -42.51 2.09
CA ARG A 394 -7.29 -43.46 0.99
C ARG A 394 -6.72 -44.80 1.46
N THR A 395 -5.92 -44.79 2.54
CA THR A 395 -5.31 -46.00 3.10
C THR A 395 -6.26 -46.77 4.00
N HIS A 396 -7.00 -46.07 4.87
CA HIS A 396 -7.80 -46.68 5.93
C HIS A 396 -9.31 -46.78 5.63
N LEU A 397 -9.80 -45.98 4.68
CA LEU A 397 -11.19 -45.90 4.25
C LEU A 397 -11.26 -45.89 2.70
N PRO A 398 -10.76 -46.93 2.00
CA PRO A 398 -10.62 -46.92 0.53
C PRO A 398 -11.96 -46.96 -0.24
N GLU A 399 -13.07 -47.25 0.44
CA GLU A 399 -14.43 -47.24 -0.11
C GLU A 399 -15.13 -45.88 0.06
N LEU A 400 -14.51 -44.94 0.79
CA LEU A 400 -14.91 -43.53 0.86
C LEU A 400 -14.33 -42.77 -0.34
#